data_AF-A0A6N9VRD2-F1
#
_entry.id   AF-A0A6N9VRD2-F1
#
_cell.length_a   1.000
_cell.length_b   1.000
_cell.length_c   1.000
_cell.angle_alpha   90.00
_cell.angle_beta   90.00
_cell.angle_gamma   90.00
#
_symmetry.space_group_name_H-M   'P 1'
#
loop_
_entity.id
_entity.type
_entity.pdbx_description
1 polymer ?
#
loop_
_entity_poly.entity_id
_entity_poly.type
_entity_poly.pdbx_seq_one_letter_code
_entity_poly.pdbx_strand_id
1 'polypeptide(L)'
;LDLPALGAGDPASFDALGGAPYDGPPLALVCTNGKRDRCCALLGRPLAEELALAAPEEVWETTHLGGHRFSPTLLVLPHGYAY
;
A
#
# COMPACT_ATOMS: atom_id res chain seq x y z
N LEU A 1 -6.48 -3.83 -21.85
CA LEU A 1 -5.79 -2.93 -20.92
C LEU A 1 -4.40 -2.66 -21.45
N ASP A 2 -4.08 -1.41 -21.77
CA ASP A 2 -2.72 -0.99 -22.16
C ASP A 2 -1.91 -0.73 -20.89
N LEU A 3 -1.07 -1.71 -20.50
CA LEU A 3 -0.27 -1.64 -19.28
C LEU A 3 0.84 -0.58 -19.35
N PRO A 4 1.57 -0.42 -20.47
CA PRO A 4 2.51 0.69 -20.63
C PRO A 4 1.89 2.08 -20.42
N ALA A 5 0.73 2.36 -21.04
CA ALA A 5 0.06 3.65 -20.90
C ALA A 5 -0.40 3.90 -19.44
N LEU A 6 -0.97 2.87 -18.80
CA LEU A 6 -1.34 2.92 -17.39
C LEU A 6 -0.12 3.19 -16.48
N GLY A 7 1.00 2.49 -16.72
CA GLY A 7 2.24 2.67 -15.97
C GLY A 7 2.89 4.05 -16.16
N ALA A 8 2.64 4.71 -17.29
CA ALA A 8 3.03 6.09 -17.54
C ALA A 8 2.09 7.12 -16.88
N GLY A 9 0.98 6.68 -16.29
CA GLY A 9 0.00 7.54 -15.65
C GLY A 9 -0.94 8.26 -16.63
N ASP A 10 -1.16 7.70 -17.83
CA ASP A 10 -2.13 8.26 -18.78
C ASP A 10 -3.55 8.28 -18.18
N PRO A 11 -4.18 9.47 -18.00
CA PRO A 11 -5.54 9.59 -17.45
C PRO A 11 -6.58 8.72 -18.18
N ALA A 12 -6.48 8.61 -19.51
CA ALA A 12 -7.44 7.83 -20.31
C ALA A 12 -7.38 6.33 -19.97
N SER A 13 -6.23 5.84 -19.48
CA SER A 13 -6.08 4.45 -19.03
C SER A 13 -6.83 4.18 -17.73
N PHE A 14 -7.00 5.18 -16.85
CA PHE A 14 -7.81 5.06 -15.64
C PHE A 14 -9.30 5.09 -15.97
N ASP A 15 -9.73 5.96 -16.88
CA ASP A 15 -11.13 6.00 -17.35
C ASP A 15 -11.57 4.64 -17.94
N ALA A 16 -10.71 4.02 -18.75
CA ALA A 16 -10.97 2.70 -19.33
C ALA A 16 -11.11 1.57 -18.28
N LEU A 17 -10.57 1.77 -17.07
CA LEU A 17 -10.71 0.86 -15.93
C LEU A 17 -11.91 1.21 -15.04
N GLY A 18 -12.67 2.28 -15.35
CA GLY A 18 -13.65 2.84 -14.43
C GLY A 18 -13.00 3.42 -13.17
N GLY A 19 -11.74 3.84 -13.26
CA GLY A 19 -11.02 4.48 -12.18
C GLY A 19 -11.63 5.84 -11.86
N ALA A 20 -11.72 6.13 -10.57
CA ALA A 20 -12.13 7.42 -10.05
C ALA A 20 -11.15 7.87 -8.97
N PRO A 21 -11.04 9.19 -8.71
CA PRO A 21 -10.33 9.69 -7.53
C PRO A 21 -10.83 9.00 -6.26
N TYR A 22 -9.90 8.72 -5.35
CA TYR A 22 -10.22 8.15 -4.05
C TYR A 22 -10.44 9.27 -3.04
N ASP A 23 -11.69 9.44 -2.61
CA ASP A 23 -12.12 10.45 -1.63
C ASP A 23 -12.45 9.84 -0.25
N GLY A 24 -12.06 8.57 -0.02
CA GLY A 24 -12.31 7.85 1.21
C GLY A 24 -11.34 8.19 2.35
N PRO A 25 -11.48 7.50 3.51
CA PRO A 25 -10.56 7.65 4.63
C PRO A 25 -9.12 7.21 4.28
N PRO A 26 -8.10 7.63 5.05
CA PRO A 26 -6.72 7.31 4.70
C PRO A 26 -6.45 5.81 4.68
N LEU A 27 -5.78 5.34 3.63
CA LEU A 27 -5.42 3.92 3.47
C LEU A 27 -4.03 3.68 4.04
N ALA A 28 -3.90 2.71 4.94
CA ALA A 28 -2.63 2.24 5.47
C ALA A 28 -2.15 1.00 4.71
N LEU A 29 -1.10 1.15 3.89
CA LEU A 29 -0.48 0.07 3.13
C LEU A 29 0.74 -0.46 3.91
N VAL A 30 0.58 -1.58 4.61
CA VAL A 30 1.62 -2.17 5.46
C VAL A 30 2.45 -3.19 4.68
N CYS A 31 3.76 -2.99 4.63
CA CYS A 31 4.67 -3.93 3.98
C CYS A 31 4.73 -5.24 4.75
N THR A 32 4.31 -6.36 4.13
CA THR A 32 4.42 -7.71 4.71
C THR A 32 5.31 -8.64 3.88
N ASN A 33 6.07 -8.07 2.96
CA ASN A 33 7.01 -8.81 2.11
C ASN A 33 8.19 -9.38 2.92
N GLY A 34 8.47 -10.67 2.70
CA GLY A 34 9.59 -11.38 3.34
C GLY A 34 10.73 -11.79 2.40
N LYS A 35 10.62 -11.51 1.09
CA LYS A 35 11.58 -12.00 0.07
C LYS A 35 12.92 -11.29 0.09
N ARG A 36 12.94 -9.98 0.42
CA ARG A 36 14.17 -9.18 0.47
C ARG A 36 14.88 -9.33 1.81
N ASP A 37 14.09 -9.22 2.88
CA ASP A 37 14.43 -9.44 4.28
C ASP A 37 13.14 -9.88 4.98
N ARG A 38 13.23 -10.68 6.05
CA ARG A 38 12.06 -11.22 6.76
C ARG A 38 11.43 -10.24 7.74
N CYS A 39 12.10 -9.15 8.09
CA CYS A 39 11.66 -8.21 9.12
C CYS A 39 10.24 -7.66 8.90
N CYS A 40 9.89 -7.20 7.70
CA CYS A 40 8.53 -6.73 7.40
C CYS A 40 7.49 -7.87 7.42
N ALA A 41 7.84 -9.09 7.01
CA ALA A 41 6.94 -10.23 7.16
C ALA A 41 6.68 -10.61 8.63
N LEU A 42 7.67 -10.39 9.51
CA LEU A 42 7.57 -10.70 10.95
C LEU A 42 6.89 -9.58 11.75
N LEU A 43 7.17 -8.31 11.44
CA LEU A 43 6.70 -7.15 12.19
C LEU A 43 5.51 -6.44 11.53
N GLY A 44 5.40 -6.51 10.20
CA GLY A 44 4.34 -5.86 9.44
C GLY A 44 3.02 -6.60 9.49
N ARG A 45 3.02 -7.95 9.54
CA ARG A 45 1.78 -8.73 9.67
C ARG A 45 1.04 -8.44 10.99
N PRO A 46 1.70 -8.49 12.16
CA PRO A 46 1.04 -8.10 13.42
C PRO A 46 0.55 -6.64 13.39
N LEU A 47 1.31 -5.71 12.80
CA LEU A 47 0.89 -4.33 12.67
C LEU A 47 -0.38 -4.18 11.80
N ALA A 48 -0.45 -4.87 10.67
CA ALA A 48 -1.63 -4.87 9.81
C ALA A 48 -2.86 -5.43 10.54
N GLU A 49 -2.69 -6.53 11.27
CA GLU A 49 -3.75 -7.13 12.10
C GLU A 49 -4.25 -6.15 13.17
N GLU A 50 -3.34 -5.48 13.90
CA GLU A 50 -3.73 -4.51 14.93
C GLU A 50 -4.44 -3.28 14.35
N LEU A 51 -3.96 -2.72 13.24
CA LEU A 51 -4.60 -1.58 12.60
C LEU A 51 -6.00 -1.94 12.06
N ALA A 52 -6.16 -3.16 11.52
CA ALA A 52 -7.42 -3.63 10.98
C ALA A 52 -8.51 -3.79 12.06
N LEU A 53 -8.14 -3.94 13.35
CA LEU A 53 -9.12 -3.93 14.45
C LEU A 53 -9.81 -2.56 14.59
N ALA A 54 -9.13 -1.47 14.22
CA ALA A 54 -9.66 -0.11 14.29
C ALA A 54 -10.29 0.34 12.97
N ALA A 55 -9.75 -0.10 11.83
CA ALA A 55 -10.13 0.35 10.49
C ALA A 55 -9.95 -0.78 9.45
N PRO A 56 -10.85 -1.79 9.42
CA PRO A 56 -10.64 -3.02 8.65
C PRO A 56 -10.66 -2.83 7.13
N GLU A 57 -11.40 -1.84 6.61
CA GLU A 57 -11.50 -1.60 5.17
C GLU A 57 -10.36 -0.68 4.65
N GLU A 58 -9.64 -0.05 5.56
CA GLU A 58 -8.61 0.95 5.28
C GLU A 58 -7.18 0.41 5.39
N VAL A 59 -7.01 -0.85 5.82
CA VAL A 59 -5.70 -1.46 6.05
C VAL A 59 -5.43 -2.57 5.03
N TRP A 60 -4.32 -2.44 4.33
CA TRP A 60 -3.93 -3.37 3.26
C TRP A 60 -2.52 -3.88 3.47
N GLU A 61 -2.34 -5.18 3.31
CA GLU A 61 -1.00 -5.75 3.14
C GLU A 61 -0.47 -5.41 1.74
N THR A 62 0.79 -4.97 1.65
CA THR A 62 1.44 -4.64 0.39
C THR A 62 2.82 -5.29 0.25
N THR A 63 3.36 -5.17 -0.96
CA THR A 63 4.70 -5.67 -1.32
C THR A 63 5.80 -4.73 -0.81
N HIS A 64 7.05 -4.98 -1.22
CA HIS A 64 8.19 -4.25 -0.67
C HIS A 64 8.16 -2.75 -1.03
N LEU A 65 8.03 -1.89 -0.01
CA LEU A 65 8.07 -0.42 -0.15
C LEU A 65 9.49 0.18 -0.09
N GLY A 66 10.51 -0.62 0.22
CA GLY A 66 11.82 -0.11 0.66
C GLY A 66 11.88 0.09 2.18
N GLY A 67 13.00 0.64 2.69
CA GLY A 67 13.13 1.04 4.10
C GLY A 67 13.18 -0.09 5.15
N HIS A 68 13.25 -1.37 4.76
CA HIS A 68 13.17 -2.52 5.67
C HIS A 68 14.19 -2.51 6.85
N ARG A 69 15.25 -1.70 6.79
CA ARG A 69 16.16 -1.47 7.92
C ARG A 69 15.50 -0.73 9.11
N PHE A 70 14.35 -0.11 8.88
CA PHE A 70 13.50 0.57 9.86
C PHE A 70 12.16 -0.15 10.06
N SER A 71 12.08 -1.44 9.69
CA SER A 71 10.85 -2.23 9.69
C SER A 71 10.04 -2.15 11.01
N PRO A 72 8.71 -2.31 10.95
CA PRO A 72 7.91 -2.47 9.73
C PRO A 72 7.73 -1.14 8.98
N THR A 73 7.61 -1.20 7.65
CA THR A 73 7.35 0.00 6.83
C THR A 73 5.90 0.07 6.36
N LEU A 74 5.35 1.27 6.28
CA LEU A 74 3.99 1.51 5.77
C LEU A 74 3.87 2.83 5.00
N LEU A 75 2.92 2.89 4.07
CA LEU A 75 2.56 4.09 3.32
C LEU A 75 1.11 4.48 3.62
N VAL A 76 0.87 5.75 3.94
CA VAL A 76 -0.48 6.29 4.13
C VAL A 76 -0.89 7.11 2.92
N LEU A 77 -1.91 6.65 2.21
CA LEU A 77 -2.53 7.38 1.10
C LEU A 77 -3.78 8.14 1.57
N PRO A 78 -4.15 9.28 0.93
CA PRO A 78 -3.45 9.94 -0.18
C PRO A 78 -2.29 10.84 0.28
N HIS A 79 -2.03 10.95 1.58
CA HIS A 79 -1.05 11.90 2.16
C HIS A 79 0.39 11.68 1.70
N GLY A 80 0.76 10.46 1.32
CA GLY A 80 2.12 10.12 0.91
C GLY A 80 3.11 9.99 2.07
N TYR A 81 2.62 9.81 3.31
CA TYR A 81 3.49 9.60 4.46
C TYR A 81 4.05 8.18 4.48
N ALA A 82 5.37 8.07 4.57
CA ALA A 82 6.08 6.81 4.70
C ALA A 82 6.72 6.72 6.09
N TYR A 83 6.47 5.61 6.77
CA TYR A 83 7.06 5.24 8.06
C TYR A 83 7.93 4.00 7.90
#